data_AF-A0A7J9AV24-F1
#
_entry.id   AF-A0A7J9AV24-F1
#
_cell.length_a   1.000
_cell.length_b   1.000
_cell.length_c   1.000
_cell.angle_alpha   90.00
_cell.angle_beta   90.00
_cell.angle_gamma   90.00
#
_symmetry.space_group_name_H-M   'P 1'
#
loop_
_entity.id
_entity.type
_entity.pdbx_description
1 polymer ?
#
loop_
_entity_poly.entity_id
_entity_poly.type
_entity_poly.pdbx_seq_one_letter_code
_entity_poly.pdbx_strand_id
1 'polypeptide(L)'
;MCPRCGSKQETLIHALNECPRARVVLIHGGFDNALVEGRYWRCMDWIEDVVRSLDKKALLDFVTVLWNIWNSRNNKVFRNTEEDAKIIWDRAAMLNRDFCIFNLGRNQ
;
A
#
# COMPACT_ATOMS: atom_id res chain seq x y z
N MET A 1 11.55 -16.17 -1.52
CA MET A 1 11.80 -14.88 -2.20
C MET A 1 10.47 -14.24 -2.55
N CYS A 2 10.38 -12.91 -2.59
CA CYS A 2 9.16 -12.21 -3.00
C CYS A 2 8.79 -12.55 -4.45
N PRO A 3 7.56 -13.00 -4.72
CA PRO A 3 7.14 -13.44 -6.06
C PRO A 3 6.98 -12.29 -7.05
N ARG A 4 6.86 -11.04 -6.57
CA ARG A 4 6.69 -9.85 -7.43
C ARG A 4 8.01 -9.22 -7.85
N CYS A 5 8.96 -9.08 -6.93
CA CYS A 5 10.23 -8.38 -7.18
C CYS A 5 11.45 -9.31 -7.29
N GLY A 6 11.35 -10.54 -6.80
CA GLY A 6 12.44 -11.52 -6.85
C GLY A 6 13.70 -11.15 -6.05
N SER A 7 13.72 -10.05 -5.29
CA SER A 7 14.98 -9.48 -4.75
C SER A 7 15.19 -9.70 -3.24
N LYS A 8 14.13 -9.81 -2.44
CA LYS A 8 14.23 -10.02 -0.99
C LYS A 8 13.38 -11.21 -0.54
N GLN A 9 13.65 -11.71 0.67
CA GLN A 9 12.71 -12.60 1.35
C GLN A 9 11.38 -11.88 1.54
N GLU A 10 10.29 -12.58 1.27
CA GLU A 10 8.96 -12.01 1.47
C GLU A 10 8.63 -11.98 2.96
N THR A 11 8.36 -10.79 3.47
CA THR A 11 7.74 -10.52 4.76
C THR A 11 6.44 -9.74 4.51
N LEU A 12 5.57 -9.61 5.52
CA LEU A 12 4.35 -8.80 5.38
C LEU A 12 4.65 -7.36 4.99
N ILE A 13 5.62 -6.73 5.67
CA ILE A 13 6.01 -5.36 5.36
C ILE A 13 6.65 -5.25 3.97
N HIS A 14 7.40 -6.26 3.54
CA HIS A 14 7.91 -6.29 2.18
C HIS A 14 6.78 -6.40 1.16
N ALA A 15 5.85 -7.33 1.34
CA ALA A 15 4.75 -7.55 0.41
C ALA A 15 3.82 -6.32 0.27
N LEU A 16 3.66 -5.53 1.34
CA LEU A 16 2.73 -4.41 1.40
C LEU A 16 3.37 -3.04 1.16
N ASN A 17 4.64 -2.82 1.52
CA ASN A 17 5.30 -1.52 1.45
C ASN A 17 6.67 -1.52 0.76
N GLU A 18 7.59 -2.40 1.16
CA GLU A 18 8.99 -2.30 0.68
C GLU A 18 9.22 -2.93 -0.70
N CYS A 19 8.34 -3.81 -1.15
CA CYS A 19 8.38 -4.35 -2.50
C CYS A 19 8.19 -3.18 -3.47
N PRO A 20 9.10 -2.97 -4.44
CA PRO A 20 8.97 -1.88 -5.40
C PRO A 20 7.63 -1.87 -6.13
N ARG A 21 7.06 -3.06 -6.39
CA ARG A 21 5.75 -3.20 -7.05
C ARG A 21 4.59 -2.74 -6.16
N ALA A 22 4.66 -3.01 -4.85
CA ALA A 22 3.66 -2.54 -3.89
C ALA A 22 3.81 -1.03 -3.64
N ARG A 23 5.04 -0.57 -3.50
CA ARG A 23 5.38 0.83 -3.23
C ARG A 23 4.81 1.81 -4.25
N VAL A 24 4.91 1.46 -5.54
CA VAL A 24 4.37 2.30 -6.61
C VAL A 24 2.85 2.48 -6.50
N VAL A 25 2.12 1.47 -6.01
CA VAL A 25 0.67 1.60 -5.75
C VAL A 25 0.39 2.61 -4.64
N LEU A 26 1.15 2.57 -3.54
CA LEU A 26 1.01 3.51 -2.42
C LEU A 26 1.34 4.95 -2.86
N ILE A 27 2.40 5.14 -3.65
CA ILE A 27 2.79 6.46 -4.18
C ILE A 27 1.72 7.02 -5.12
N HIS A 28 1.16 6.20 -6.01
CA HIS A 28 0.02 6.64 -6.84
C HIS A 28 -1.14 7.16 -6.01
N GLY A 29 -1.25 6.68 -4.78
CA GLY A 29 -2.28 7.08 -3.85
C GLY A 29 -2.11 8.38 -3.10
N GLY A 30 -1.00 9.06 -3.31
CA GLY A 30 -0.64 10.23 -2.49
C GLY A 30 -0.34 9.86 -1.05
N PHE A 31 0.05 8.61 -0.78
CA PHE A 31 0.48 8.20 0.55
C PHE A 31 1.76 8.93 0.95
N ASP A 32 1.86 9.36 2.20
CA ASP A 32 2.98 10.17 2.68
C ASP A 32 4.32 9.44 2.42
N ASN A 33 5.22 10.11 1.71
CA ASN A 33 6.55 9.59 1.40
C ASN A 33 7.32 9.24 2.68
N ALA A 34 7.12 9.95 3.80
CA ALA A 34 7.74 9.61 5.07
C ALA A 34 7.31 8.23 5.59
N LEU A 35 6.03 7.86 5.42
CA LEU A 35 5.50 6.55 5.81
C LEU A 35 5.87 5.44 4.82
N VAL A 36 6.06 5.78 3.55
CA VAL A 36 6.50 4.85 2.49
C VAL A 36 8.01 4.55 2.60
N GLU A 37 8.83 5.59 2.83
CA GLU A 37 10.29 5.52 2.87
C GLU A 37 10.84 5.18 4.25
N GLY A 38 10.02 5.32 5.29
CA GLY A 38 10.33 4.92 6.67
C GLY A 38 10.86 3.49 6.74
N ARG A 39 11.91 3.30 7.54
CA ARG A 39 12.50 1.98 7.79
C ARG A 39 11.90 1.38 9.04
N TYR A 40 11.06 0.37 8.85
CA TYR A 40 10.38 -0.33 9.92
C TYR A 40 10.86 -1.78 9.99
N TRP A 41 11.12 -2.28 11.20
CA TRP A 41 11.51 -3.66 11.39
C TRP A 41 10.31 -4.61 11.37
N ARG A 42 9.19 -4.18 11.99
CA ARG A 42 7.95 -4.97 12.03
C ARG A 42 6.86 -4.26 11.24
N CYS A 43 6.03 -5.07 10.58
CA CYS A 43 4.85 -4.56 9.87
C CYS A 43 3.87 -3.85 10.81
N MET A 44 3.77 -4.29 12.06
CA MET A 44 2.87 -3.67 13.04
C MET A 44 3.32 -2.26 13.43
N ASP A 45 4.62 -2.03 13.63
CA ASP A 45 5.16 -0.70 13.93
C ASP A 45 4.81 0.29 12.82
N TRP A 46 4.94 -0.14 11.55
CA TRP A 46 4.52 0.64 10.39
C TRP A 46 3.02 0.94 10.39
N ILE A 47 2.18 -0.09 10.59
CA ILE A 47 0.71 0.09 10.62
C ILE A 47 0.28 1.01 11.76
N GLU A 48 0.90 0.92 12.93
CA GLU A 48 0.60 1.79 14.06
C GLU A 48 0.88 3.26 13.74
N ASP A 49 2.02 3.57 13.11
CA ASP A 49 2.35 4.93 12.70
C ASP A 49 1.37 5.45 11.65
N VAL A 50 0.99 4.63 10.67
CA VAL A 50 -0.05 4.99 9.70
C VAL A 50 -1.39 5.29 10.39
N VAL A 51 -1.81 4.45 11.32
CA VAL A 51 -3.07 4.64 12.06
C VAL A 51 -3.04 5.91 12.90
N ARG A 52 -1.89 6.28 13.46
CA ARG A 52 -1.72 7.55 14.20
C ARG A 52 -1.76 8.78 13.29
N SER A 53 -1.34 8.64 12.04
CA SER A 53 -1.23 9.74 11.07
C SER A 53 -2.50 9.97 10.24
N LEU A 54 -3.39 8.98 10.12
CA LEU A 54 -4.59 9.05 9.27
C LEU A 54 -5.87 9.28 10.08
N ASP A 55 -6.81 10.02 9.49
CA ASP A 55 -8.19 10.01 9.97
C ASP A 55 -8.89 8.68 9.63
N LYS A 56 -10.07 8.46 10.23
CA LYS A 56 -10.83 7.22 10.07
C LYS A 56 -11.14 6.89 8.61
N LYS A 57 -11.41 7.90 7.77
CA LYS A 57 -11.77 7.71 6.37
C LYS A 57 -10.53 7.36 5.55
N ALA A 58 -9.45 8.11 5.71
CA ALA A 58 -8.18 7.85 5.05
C ALA A 58 -7.60 6.48 5.47
N LEU A 59 -7.80 6.07 6.73
CA LEU A 59 -7.43 4.73 7.20
C LEU A 59 -8.22 3.61 6.49
N LEU A 60 -9.53 3.80 6.28
CA LEU A 60 -10.34 2.83 5.53
C LEU A 60 -9.88 2.72 4.08
N ASP A 61 -9.62 3.86 3.44
CA ASP A 61 -9.12 3.92 2.07
C ASP A 61 -7.73 3.26 1.99
N PHE A 62 -6.84 3.50 2.96
CA PHE A 62 -5.54 2.85 3.09
C PHE A 62 -5.63 1.32 3.22
N VAL A 63 -6.47 0.81 4.13
CA VAL A 63 -6.68 -0.64 4.29
C VAL A 63 -7.20 -1.26 2.98
N THR A 64 -8.05 -0.53 2.25
CA THR A 64 -8.57 -0.96 0.95
C THR A 64 -7.45 -1.06 -0.10
N VAL A 65 -6.48 -0.15 -0.09
CA VAL A 65 -5.28 -0.27 -0.95
C VAL A 65 -4.43 -1.48 -0.57
N LEU A 66 -4.15 -1.68 0.72
CA LEU A 66 -3.35 -2.82 1.19
C LEU A 66 -3.97 -4.14 0.76
N TRP A 67 -5.30 -4.25 0.88
CA TRP A 67 -6.04 -5.41 0.41
C TRP A 67 -5.84 -5.65 -1.10
N ASN A 68 -5.92 -4.60 -1.92
CA ASN A 68 -5.72 -4.72 -3.37
C ASN A 68 -4.26 -5.05 -3.74
N ILE A 69 -3.27 -4.52 -3.02
CA ILE A 69 -1.86 -4.90 -3.18
C ILE A 69 -1.67 -6.40 -2.87
N TRP A 70 -2.23 -6.86 -1.75
CA TRP A 70 -2.16 -8.27 -1.36
C TRP A 70 -2.85 -9.19 -2.37
N ASN A 71 -4.03 -8.79 -2.84
CA ASN A 71 -4.77 -9.53 -3.85
C ASN A 71 -3.99 -9.64 -5.17
N SER A 72 -3.36 -8.54 -5.62
CA SER A 72 -2.51 -8.55 -6.81
C SER A 72 -1.27 -9.45 -6.63
N ARG A 73 -0.66 -9.43 -5.44
CA ARG A 73 0.41 -10.39 -5.08
C ARG A 73 -0.09 -11.84 -5.17
N ASN A 74 -1.30 -12.14 -4.72
CA ASN A 74 -1.87 -13.48 -4.83
C ASN A 74 -2.14 -13.88 -6.29
N ASN A 75 -2.60 -12.95 -7.14
CA ASN A 75 -2.71 -13.20 -8.58
C ASN A 75 -1.35 -13.58 -9.19
N LYS A 76 -0.27 -12.93 -8.76
CA LYS A 76 1.08 -13.30 -9.20
C LYS A 76 1.46 -14.72 -8.76
N VAL A 77 1.12 -15.12 -7.54
CA VAL A 77 1.45 -16.47 -7.03
C VAL A 77 0.61 -17.57 -7.66
N PHE A 78 -0.71 -17.39 -7.75
CA PHE A 78 -1.62 -18.46 -8.15
C PHE A 78 -1.95 -18.47 -9.65
N ARG A 79 -1.76 -17.34 -10.33
CA ARG A 79 -2.12 -17.16 -11.75
C ARG A 79 -0.96 -16.66 -12.60
N ASN A 80 0.22 -16.45 -12.00
CA ASN A 80 1.39 -15.85 -12.65
C ASN A 80 1.10 -14.51 -13.35
N THR A 81 0.06 -13.80 -12.93
CA THR A 81 -0.36 -12.52 -13.53
C THR A 81 0.17 -11.36 -12.70
N GLU A 82 0.77 -10.36 -13.35
CA GLU A 82 1.24 -9.13 -12.71
C GLU A 82 0.41 -7.96 -13.25
N GLU A 83 -0.19 -7.19 -12.35
CA GLU A 83 -1.05 -6.05 -12.72
C GLU A 83 -0.27 -4.73 -12.58
N ASP A 84 -0.57 -3.77 -13.45
CA ASP A 84 -0.03 -2.42 -13.34
C ASP A 84 -0.49 -1.76 -12.04
N ALA A 85 0.41 -1.00 -11.42
CA ALA A 85 0.14 -0.34 -10.15
C ALA A 85 -1.09 0.58 -10.21
N LYS A 86 -1.30 1.25 -11.35
CA LYS A 86 -2.48 2.07 -11.61
C LYS A 86 -3.77 1.26 -11.60
N ILE A 87 -3.79 0.04 -12.16
CA ILE A 87 -5.00 -0.82 -12.15
C ILE A 87 -5.33 -1.24 -10.71
N ILE A 88 -4.31 -1.56 -9.91
CA ILE A 88 -4.48 -1.93 -8.50
C ILE A 88 -5.03 -0.75 -7.71
N TRP A 89 -4.50 0.45 -7.95
CA TRP A 89 -4.96 1.70 -7.34
C TRP A 89 -6.39 2.05 -7.75
N ASP A 90 -6.70 2.09 -9.05
CA ASP A 90 -8.02 2.43 -9.57
C ASP A 90 -9.08 1.47 -9.02
N ARG A 91 -8.76 0.17 -8.91
CA ARG A 91 -9.64 -0.82 -8.27
C ARG A 91 -9.92 -0.49 -6.81
N ALA A 92 -8.92 -0.06 -6.05
CA ALA A 92 -9.12 0.37 -4.67
C ALA A 92 -9.98 1.64 -4.61
N ALA A 93 -9.69 2.62 -5.45
CA ALA A 93 -10.39 3.90 -5.50
C ALA A 93 -11.86 3.76 -5.91
N MET A 94 -12.19 2.82 -6.80
CA MET A 94 -13.57 2.57 -7.23
C MET A 94 -14.48 1.99 -6.13
N LEU A 95 -13.92 1.48 -5.03
CA LEU A 95 -14.71 0.89 -3.94
C LEU A 95 -15.37 1.95 -3.04
N ASN A 96 -14.96 3.21 -3.14
CA ASN A 96 -15.51 4.32 -2.36
C ASN A 96 -15.65 5.59 -3.23
N ARG A 97 -16.84 6.20 -3.31
CA ARG A 97 -17.05 7.39 -4.16
C ARG A 97 -16.26 8.61 -3.70
N ASP A 98 -15.93 8.69 -2.42
CA ASP A 98 -15.16 9.78 -1.83
C ASP A 98 -13.68 9.41 -1.61
N PHE A 99 -13.18 8.34 -2.23
CA PHE A 99 -11.87 7.75 -1.93
C PHE A 99 -10.72 8.75 -1.94
N CYS A 100 -9.96 8.80 -0.85
CA CYS A 100 -8.92 9.79 -0.63
C CYS A 100 -8.00 9.37 0.52
N ILE A 101 -6.70 9.26 0.26
CA ILE A 101 -5.67 9.00 1.29
C ILE A 101 -4.88 10.28 1.60
N PHE A 102 -5.44 11.47 1.34
CA PHE A 102 -4.81 12.74 1.73
C PHE A 102 -4.89 12.95 3.24
N ASN A 103 -3.76 13.30 3.87
CA ASN A 103 -3.56 14.24 5.01
C ASN A 103 -2.06 14.18 5.41
N LEU A 104 -1.25 15.25 5.52
CA LEU A 104 -1.49 16.60 6.04
C LEU A 104 -0.80 17.70 5.20
N GLY A 105 -1.60 18.66 4.75
CA GLY A 105 -1.12 19.93 4.19
C GLY A 105 -2.16 21.04 4.38
N ARG A 106 -2.84 21.09 5.52
CA ARG A 106 -3.67 22.23 5.95
C ARG A 106 -3.58 22.39 7.47
N ASN A 107 -2.46 22.95 7.90
CA ASN A 107 -2.38 23.80 9.08
C ASN A 107 -1.41 24.94 8.69
N GLN A 108 -1.96 25.99 8.08
CA GLN A 108 -1.37 27.32 8.10
C GLN A 108 -2.49 28.33 8.29
#